data_AF-A0A970CD06-F1
#
_entry.id   AF-A0A970CD06-F1
#
_cell.length_a   1.000
_cell.length_b   1.000
_cell.length_c   1.000
_cell.angle_alpha   90.00
_cell.angle_beta   90.00
_cell.angle_gamma   90.00
#
_symmetry.space_group_name_H-M   'P 1'
#
loop_
_entity.id
_entity.type
_entity.pdbx_description
1 polymer ?
#
loop_
_entity_poly.entity_id
_entity_poly.type
_entity_poly.pdbx_seq_one_letter_code
_entity_poly.pdbx_strand_id
1 'polypeptide(L)' 'MKSKMAVMLSMLLVGVAAASIVLAAEASKDSTPDSNDFKIGMVTLSLSISEEEYRGAQMVADKYPGRVRHIVLP' A
#
# COMPACT_ATOMS: atom_id res chain seq x y z
N MET A 1 5.83 -1.78 56.11
CA MET A 1 4.98 -1.10 55.10
C MET A 1 5.79 -0.51 53.94
N LYS A 2 7.01 -0.01 54.17
CA LYS A 2 7.89 0.60 53.13
C LYS A 2 8.30 -0.35 51.99
N SER A 3 8.57 -1.62 52.29
CA SER A 3 8.94 -2.64 51.29
C SER A 3 7.79 -3.03 50.34
N LYS A 4 6.52 -2.97 50.80
CA LYS A 4 5.35 -3.29 49.97
C LYS A 4 5.04 -2.19 48.94
N MET A 5 5.29 -0.93 49.29
CA MET A 5 5.19 0.19 48.34
C MET A 5 6.29 0.16 47.27
N ALA A 6 7.51 -0.26 47.63
CA ALA A 6 8.60 -0.37 46.65
C ALA A 6 8.32 -1.43 45.58
N VAL A 7 7.75 -2.58 45.97
CA VAL A 7 7.38 -3.67 45.05
C VAL A 7 6.19 -3.29 44.15
N MET A 8 5.22 -2.54 44.68
CA MET A 8 4.08 -2.07 43.89
C MET A 8 4.48 -0.97 42.88
N LEU A 9 5.43 -0.11 43.24
CA LEU A 9 5.96 0.93 42.36
C LEU A 9 6.87 0.36 41.25
N SER A 10 7.64 -0.70 41.53
CA SER A 10 8.44 -1.36 40.49
C SER A 10 7.57 -2.13 39.48
N MET A 11 6.45 -2.70 39.91
CA MET A 11 5.53 -3.42 39.03
C MET A 11 4.77 -2.47 38.08
N LEU A 12 4.50 -1.24 38.52
CA LEU A 12 3.88 -0.20 37.69
C LEU A 12 4.83 0.30 36.57
N LEU A 13 6.14 0.39 36.84
CA LEU A 13 7.14 0.85 35.86
C LEU A 13 7.39 -0.18 34.75
N VAL A 14 7.24 -1.48 35.01
CA VAL A 14 7.35 -2.54 33.99
C VAL A 14 6.12 -2.60 33.09
N GLY A 15 4.93 -2.28 33.62
CA GLY A 15 3.68 -2.25 32.84
C GLY A 15 3.63 -1.13 31.79
N VAL A 16 4.24 0.02 32.07
CA VAL A 16 4.30 1.15 31.12
C VAL A 16 5.24 0.86 29.94
N ALA A 17 6.34 0.14 30.16
CA ALA A 17 7.28 -0.20 29.09
C ALA A 17 6.71 -1.20 28.07
N ALA A 18 5.79 -2.08 28.49
CA ALA A 18 5.18 -3.07 27.60
C ALA A 18 4.11 -2.48 26.66
N ALA A 19 3.41 -1.41 27.08
CA ALA A 19 2.39 -0.76 26.27
C ALA A 19 2.97 0.02 25.08
N SER A 20 4.19 0.56 25.23
CA SER A 20 4.88 1.29 24.15
C SER A 20 5.36 0.40 23.00
N ILE A 21 5.63 -0.88 23.27
CA ILE A 21 6.11 -1.84 22.26
C ILE A 21 4.95 -2.30 21.37
N VAL A 22 3.74 -2.45 21.92
CA VAL A 22 2.56 -2.89 21.14
C VAL A 22 2.05 -1.79 20.21
N LEU A 23 2.16 -0.51 20.61
CA LEU A 23 1.73 0.62 19.78
C LEU A 23 2.69 0.91 18.60
N ALA A 24 3.96 0.51 18.71
CA ALA A 24 4.93 0.63 17.62
C ALA A 24 4.74 -0.44 16.52
N ALA A 25 4.10 -1.57 16.84
CA ALA A 25 3.89 -2.66 15.89
C ALA A 25 2.74 -2.42 14.90
N GLU A 26 1.75 -1.57 15.24
CA GLU A 26 0.65 -1.25 14.33
C GLU A 26 0.94 -0.06 13.40
N ALA A 27 1.98 0.74 13.70
CA ALA A 27 2.40 1.87 12.87
C ALA A 27 3.22 1.45 11.62
N SER A 28 3.55 0.16 11.49
CA SER A 28 4.32 -0.38 10.36
C SER A 28 3.47 -1.13 9.34
N LYS A 29 2.14 -0.90 9.34
CA LYS A 29 1.32 -1.23 8.15
C LYS A 29 1.65 -0.20 7.07
N ASP A 30 2.81 -0.42 6.47
CA ASP A 30 3.30 0.26 5.29
C ASP A 30 2.19 0.17 4.24
N SER A 31 1.56 1.30 3.98
CA SER A 31 0.70 1.51 2.82
C SER A 31 1.58 1.56 1.57
N THR A 32 2.43 0.56 1.37
CA THR A 32 2.97 0.22 0.06
C THR A 32 1.75 -0.10 -0.80
N PRO A 33 1.40 0.77 -1.78
CA PRO A 33 0.31 0.45 -2.69
C PRO A 33 0.68 -0.85 -3.37
N ASP A 34 -0.20 -1.84 -3.29
CA ASP A 34 -0.04 -3.13 -3.94
C ASP A 34 0.37 -2.86 -5.39
N SER A 35 1.50 -3.41 -5.83
CA SER A 35 2.01 -3.19 -7.19
C SER A 35 1.08 -3.76 -8.27
N ASN A 36 0.00 -4.43 -7.86
CA ASN A 36 -1.06 -4.95 -8.70
C ASN A 36 -2.24 -3.96 -8.90
N ASP A 37 -2.23 -2.79 -8.24
CA ASP A 37 -3.22 -1.75 -8.47
C ASP A 37 -2.79 -0.84 -9.63
N PHE A 38 -3.39 -1.05 -10.80
CA PHE A 38 -3.19 -0.20 -11.97
C PHE A 38 -3.65 1.24 -11.66
N LYS A 39 -2.80 2.21 -11.95
CA LYS A 39 -3.05 3.62 -11.61
C LYS A 39 -3.67 4.40 -12.77
N ILE A 40 -3.51 3.93 -14.00
CA ILE A 40 -3.96 4.62 -15.21
C ILE A 40 -4.57 3.62 -16.20
N GLY A 41 -5.83 3.81 -16.56
CA GLY A 41 -6.50 3.10 -17.65
C GLY A 41 -6.57 3.97 -18.91
N MET A 42 -6.11 3.44 -20.04
CA MET A 42 -6.23 4.08 -21.35
C MET A 42 -7.30 3.35 -22.15
N VAL A 43 -8.37 4.05 -22.51
CA VAL A 43 -9.51 3.48 -23.22
C VAL A 43 -9.48 3.94 -24.67
N THR A 44 -9.47 2.99 -25.60
CA THR A 44 -9.52 3.28 -27.05
C THR A 44 -10.57 2.42 -27.74
N LEU A 45 -10.91 2.77 -28.97
CA LEU A 45 -11.64 1.86 -29.87
C LEU A 45 -10.70 0.76 -30.39
N SER A 46 -11.26 -0.22 -31.10
CA SER A 46 -10.50 -1.30 -31.71
C SER A 46 -9.51 -0.80 -32.76
N LEU A 47 -8.48 -1.62 -33.03
CA LEU A 47 -7.43 -1.33 -34.01
C LEU A 47 -7.98 -0.95 -35.39
N SER A 48 -9.10 -1.56 -35.81
CA SER A 48 -9.74 -1.28 -37.10
C SER A 48 -10.44 0.08 -37.19
N ILE A 49 -10.73 0.71 -36.06
CA ILE A 49 -11.40 2.02 -36.02
C ILE A 49 -10.39 3.15 -35.82
N SER A 50 -9.38 2.94 -35.00
CA SER A 50 -8.37 3.95 -34.67
C SER A 50 -7.01 3.29 -34.40
N GLU A 51 -6.26 3.00 -35.47
CA GLU A 51 -4.99 2.28 -35.36
C GLU A 51 -3.94 3.04 -34.55
N GLU A 52 -3.76 4.33 -34.83
CA GLU A 52 -2.74 5.15 -34.17
C GLU A 52 -2.96 5.21 -32.66
N GLU A 53 -4.22 5.41 -32.25
CA GLU A 53 -4.59 5.49 -30.84
C GLU A 53 -4.41 4.15 -30.12
N TYR A 54 -4.85 3.05 -30.74
CA TYR A 54 -4.67 1.70 -30.22
C TYR A 54 -3.18 1.37 -30.05
N ARG A 55 -2.36 1.64 -31.08
CA ARG A 55 -0.91 1.36 -31.05
C ARG A 55 -0.20 2.23 -30.02
N GLY A 56 -0.58 3.51 -29.92
CA GLY A 56 -0.08 4.43 -28.90
C GLY A 56 -0.35 3.93 -27.49
N ALA A 57 -1.61 3.56 -27.20
CA ALA A 57 -2.00 3.04 -25.91
C ALA A 57 -1.30 1.70 -25.59
N GLN A 58 -1.15 0.81 -26.58
CA GLN A 58 -0.43 -0.44 -26.42
C GLN A 58 1.05 -0.21 -26.05
N MET A 59 1.75 0.68 -26.77
CA MET A 59 3.15 1.00 -26.48
C MET A 59 3.34 1.56 -25.07
N VAL A 60 2.41 2.38 -24.58
CA VAL A 60 2.49 2.96 -23.23
C VAL A 60 2.22 1.90 -22.15
N ALA A 61 1.26 1.00 -22.38
CA ALA A 61 0.99 -0.12 -21.47
C ALA A 61 2.21 -1.06 -21.38
N ASP A 62 2.84 -1.39 -22.50
CA ASP A 62 4.03 -2.24 -22.57
C ASP A 62 5.24 -1.57 -21.90
N LYS A 63 5.36 -0.23 -22.01
CA LYS A 63 6.42 0.55 -21.37
C LYS A 63 6.26 0.64 -19.85
N TYR A 64 5.03 0.60 -19.35
CA TYR A 64 4.72 0.77 -17.93
C TYR A 64 3.84 -0.38 -17.38
N PRO A 65 4.34 -1.62 -17.41
CA PRO A 65 3.59 -2.78 -16.94
C PRO A 65 3.23 -2.63 -15.46
N GLY A 66 2.04 -3.09 -15.09
CA GLY A 66 1.50 -2.98 -13.72
C GLY A 66 1.08 -1.56 -13.30
N ARG A 67 1.39 -0.52 -14.08
CA ARG A 67 0.97 0.87 -13.81
C ARG A 67 -0.07 1.38 -14.80
N VAL A 68 0.08 1.03 -16.06
CA VAL A 68 -0.83 1.41 -17.15
C VAL A 68 -1.50 0.17 -17.71
N ARG A 69 -2.81 0.26 -17.94
CA ARG A 69 -3.60 -0.78 -18.62
C ARG A 69 -4.28 -0.21 -19.85
N HIS A 70 -4.12 -0.88 -20.99
CA HIS A 70 -4.86 -0.60 -22.21
C HIS A 70 -6.21 -1.35 -22.17
N ILE A 71 -7.31 -0.64 -22.38
CA ILE A 71 -8.68 -1.15 -22.39
C ILE A 71 -9.26 -0.85 -23.77
N VAL A 72 -9.69 -1.90 -24.46
CA VAL A 72 -10.20 -1.79 -25.83
C VAL A 72 -11.72 -1.92 -25.78
N LEU A 73 -12.42 -0.93 -26.33
CA LEU A 73 -13.85 -1.00 -26.54
C LEU A 73 -14.17 -1.79 -27.82
N PRO A 74 -15.25 -2.58 -27.81
CA PRO A 74 -15.66 -3.39 -28.96
C PRO A 74 -15.99 -2.54 -30.20
#